data_AF-A0AA84ZU55-F1
#
_entry.id   AF-A0AA84ZU55-F1
#
_cell.length_a   1.000
_cell.length_b   1.000
_cell.length_c   1.000
_cell.angle_alpha   90.00
_cell.angle_beta   90.00
_cell.angle_gamma   90.00
#
_symmetry.space_group_name_H-M   'P 1'
#
loop_
_entity.id
_entity.type
_entity.pdbx_description
1 polymer ?
#
loop_
_entity_poly.entity_id
_entity_poly.type
_entity_poly.pdbx_seq_one_letter_code
_entity_poly.pdbx_strand_id
1 'polypeptide(L)'
;MDLERRIPCQRMNFIKELMPLSRHIESPISKKVLAVFDAALQKESAEVQNEESLLDRVSFHINQAKEYDLIKASNLDNPENCEMLKNTKSEINDSSEHNINEEFKNNVRNFLHFISSQPLINQVLFGFLLNNNEQLCNKWKLPETITNHITNVKWIQLPQFSQNNKTKLIEYLIHLRILLLIKLLTTPEDKKRKKLYIKELETRDQECQIKLTELIKELDIQICQNNTETRKIGYTVSKLKNEIDNLEKYLTERKKQINTEEAKKITEITKQNNENENNLSKEMKSQEILLEKLIETNRSEEETIRATIYKMESDIESKISKYDQEMTVLQDEYDTLEAEYTEEKNAYDELNERFQIINEEYQKIMEERRLEDERRQREEEQRHQMEQAVITIQAFWRSYKTRKLARGRKGGSRKAKKK
;
A
#
# COMPACT_ATOMS: atom_id res chain seq x y z
N MET A 1 -20.99 -38.67 -18.84
CA MET A 1 -20.53 -39.05 -20.19
C MET A 1 -20.38 -40.56 -20.19
N ASP A 2 -21.46 -41.28 -20.48
CA ASP A 2 -21.45 -42.74 -20.59
C ASP A 2 -21.57 -43.08 -22.07
N LEU A 3 -20.42 -43.17 -22.74
CA LEU A 3 -20.30 -43.57 -24.14
C LEU A 3 -19.86 -45.04 -24.23
N GLU A 4 -20.67 -45.94 -23.67
CA GLU A 4 -20.61 -47.36 -23.98
C GLU A 4 -22.00 -47.85 -24.43
N ARG A 5 -22.42 -47.46 -25.63
CA ARG A 5 -23.44 -48.21 -26.37
C ARG A 5 -22.81 -48.74 -27.64
N ARG A 6 -22.18 -49.91 -27.48
CA ARG A 6 -21.75 -50.76 -28.60
C ARG A 6 -22.94 -50.98 -29.53
N ILE A 7 -22.78 -50.59 -30.79
CA ILE A 7 -23.71 -50.94 -31.86
C ILE A 7 -23.67 -52.47 -31.98
N PRO A 8 -24.79 -53.19 -31.85
CA PRO A 8 -24.80 -54.63 -32.00
C PRO A 8 -24.66 -54.94 -33.50
N CYS A 9 -23.45 -55.28 -33.93
CA CYS A 9 -23.22 -55.95 -35.20
C CYS A 9 -23.85 -57.34 -35.09
N GLN A 10 -25.15 -57.48 -35.40
CA GLN A 10 -25.80 -58.79 -35.48
C GLN A 10 -25.07 -59.64 -36.52
N ARG A 11 -24.50 -60.74 -36.04
CA ARG A 11 -23.74 -61.75 -36.81
C ARG A 11 -24.62 -62.28 -37.95
N MET A 12 -24.17 -62.11 -39.20
CA MET A 12 -24.89 -62.52 -40.41
C MET A 12 -25.00 -64.04 -40.48
N ASN A 13 -26.15 -64.60 -40.05
CA ASN A 13 -26.44 -66.03 -40.23
C ASN A 13 -27.04 -66.37 -41.60
N PHE A 14 -27.39 -65.38 -42.43
CA PHE A 14 -28.10 -65.59 -43.71
C PHE A 14 -27.20 -65.78 -44.94
N ILE A 15 -25.88 -65.56 -44.86
CA ILE A 15 -24.99 -65.77 -46.02
C ILE A 15 -24.99 -67.25 -46.46
N LYS A 16 -25.11 -68.19 -45.50
CA LYS A 16 -25.22 -69.63 -45.80
C LYS A 16 -26.51 -70.00 -46.53
N GLU A 17 -27.59 -69.21 -46.40
CA GLU A 17 -28.88 -69.46 -47.05
C GLU A 17 -28.99 -68.84 -48.46
N LEU A 18 -28.02 -68.00 -48.83
CA LEU A 18 -27.94 -67.34 -50.15
C LEU A 18 -27.05 -68.11 -51.14
N MET A 19 -26.40 -69.20 -50.72
CA MET A 19 -25.66 -70.03 -51.66
C MET A 19 -26.64 -70.83 -52.53
N PRO A 20 -26.50 -70.79 -53.87
CA PRO A 20 -27.24 -71.71 -54.72
C PRO A 20 -26.86 -73.12 -54.25
N LEU A 21 -27.85 -73.89 -53.80
CA LEU A 21 -27.66 -75.31 -53.57
C LEU A 21 -27.16 -75.88 -54.90
N SER A 22 -25.94 -76.42 -54.93
CA SER A 22 -25.38 -77.06 -56.12
C SER A 22 -26.36 -78.12 -56.57
N ARG A 23 -27.01 -77.88 -57.71
CA ARG A 23 -28.06 -78.74 -58.24
C ARG A 23 -27.86 -78.95 -59.72
N HIS A 24 -28.15 -80.15 -60.17
CA HIS A 24 -28.03 -80.53 -61.57
C HIS A 24 -29.24 -80.04 -62.37
N ILE A 25 -29.02 -79.67 -63.63
CA ILE A 25 -30.09 -79.31 -64.56
C ILE A 25 -30.87 -80.58 -64.86
N GLU A 26 -32.10 -80.73 -64.36
CA GLU A 26 -32.90 -81.94 -64.57
C GLU A 26 -33.84 -81.84 -65.78
N SER A 27 -34.19 -80.62 -66.22
CA SER A 27 -35.12 -80.40 -67.34
C SER A 27 -34.55 -80.90 -68.68
N PRO A 28 -35.24 -81.84 -69.38
CA PRO A 28 -34.82 -82.36 -70.68
C PRO A 28 -34.72 -81.26 -71.75
N ILE A 29 -35.56 -80.23 -71.65
CA ILE A 29 -35.57 -79.08 -72.57
C ILE A 29 -34.35 -78.20 -72.29
N SER A 30 -34.03 -77.95 -71.03
CA SER A 30 -32.84 -77.17 -70.65
C SER A 30 -31.55 -77.89 -71.01
N LYS A 31 -31.50 -79.23 -70.86
CA LYS A 31 -30.39 -80.07 -71.36
C LYS A 31 -30.29 -80.03 -72.89
N LYS A 32 -31.42 -80.04 -73.62
CA LYS A 32 -31.43 -79.90 -75.09
C LYS A 32 -30.96 -78.53 -75.54
N VAL A 33 -31.38 -77.45 -74.88
CA VAL A 33 -30.93 -76.08 -75.21
C VAL A 33 -29.42 -75.92 -74.96
N LEU A 34 -28.91 -76.43 -73.84
CA LEU A 34 -27.46 -76.47 -73.59
C LEU A 34 -26.73 -77.38 -74.58
N ALA A 35 -27.28 -78.53 -74.93
CA ALA A 35 -26.71 -79.42 -75.93
C ALA A 35 -26.70 -78.80 -77.34
N VAL A 36 -27.68 -77.94 -77.69
CA VAL A 36 -27.69 -77.19 -78.95
C VAL A 36 -26.59 -76.12 -78.95
N PHE A 37 -26.37 -75.44 -77.83
CA PHE A 37 -25.25 -74.51 -77.68
C PHE A 37 -23.89 -75.23 -77.66
N ASP A 38 -23.79 -76.37 -76.98
CA ASP A 38 -22.58 -77.20 -76.96
C ASP A 38 -22.32 -77.79 -78.36
N ALA A 39 -23.36 -78.12 -79.13
CA ALA A 39 -23.23 -78.56 -80.53
C ALA A 39 -22.86 -77.41 -81.49
N ALA A 40 -23.35 -76.19 -81.24
CA ALA A 40 -22.95 -75.00 -81.99
C ALA A 40 -21.49 -74.62 -81.69
N LEU A 41 -21.09 -74.67 -80.42
CA LEU A 41 -19.70 -74.53 -79.99
C LEU A 41 -18.82 -75.63 -80.60
N GLN A 42 -19.25 -76.89 -80.60
CA GLN A 42 -18.51 -78.00 -81.24
C GLN A 42 -18.41 -77.87 -82.76
N LYS A 43 -19.45 -77.38 -83.45
CA LYS A 43 -19.41 -77.15 -84.90
C LYS A 43 -18.44 -76.03 -85.29
N GLU A 44 -18.42 -74.94 -84.54
CA GLU A 44 -17.43 -73.87 -84.75
C GLU A 44 -16.02 -74.26 -84.29
N SER A 45 -15.90 -75.21 -83.34
CA SER A 45 -14.61 -75.77 -82.92
C SER A 45 -14.01 -76.76 -83.94
N ALA A 46 -14.85 -77.49 -84.69
CA ALA A 46 -14.40 -78.55 -85.61
C ALA A 46 -13.82 -78.02 -86.94
N GLU A 47 -14.13 -76.79 -87.35
CA GLU A 47 -13.53 -76.12 -88.52
C GLU A 47 -12.21 -75.38 -88.21
N VAL A 48 -11.75 -75.43 -86.95
CA VAL A 48 -10.46 -74.85 -86.52
C VAL A 48 -9.55 -75.98 -86.02
N GLN A 49 -9.23 -76.93 -86.91
CA GLN A 49 -8.06 -77.79 -86.71
C GLN A 49 -6.80 -77.03 -87.13
N ASN A 50 -6.32 -76.21 -86.20
CA ASN A 50 -4.91 -75.90 -85.97
C ASN A 50 -4.89 -74.75 -84.97
N GLU A 51 -4.63 -75.09 -83.71
CA GLU A 51 -3.79 -74.35 -82.77
C GLU A 51 -4.07 -74.87 -81.36
N GLU A 52 -3.07 -75.55 -80.78
CA GLU A 52 -2.96 -75.96 -79.37
C GLU A 52 -3.23 -74.82 -78.36
N SER A 53 -3.33 -73.55 -78.80
CA SER A 53 -3.52 -72.37 -77.95
C SER A 53 -4.94 -72.23 -77.36
N LEU A 54 -5.97 -72.81 -77.98
CA LEU A 54 -7.35 -72.70 -77.49
C LEU A 54 -7.65 -73.64 -76.33
N LEU A 55 -7.04 -74.84 -76.33
CA LEU A 55 -7.15 -75.79 -75.23
C LEU A 55 -6.46 -75.25 -73.96
N ASP A 56 -5.32 -74.57 -74.11
CA ASP A 56 -4.64 -73.89 -72.99
C ASP A 56 -5.44 -72.70 -72.44
N ARG A 57 -6.13 -71.96 -73.30
CA ARG A 57 -6.96 -70.82 -72.88
C ARG A 57 -8.25 -71.27 -72.20
N VAL A 58 -8.82 -72.39 -72.64
CA VAL A 58 -9.95 -73.06 -71.96
C VAL A 58 -9.51 -73.65 -70.62
N SER A 59 -8.32 -74.24 -70.54
CA SER A 59 -7.72 -74.72 -69.28
C SER A 59 -7.44 -73.57 -68.29
N PHE A 60 -6.99 -72.41 -68.79
CA PHE A 60 -6.82 -71.19 -68.00
C PHE A 60 -8.14 -70.70 -67.39
N HIS A 61 -9.22 -70.62 -68.17
CA HIS A 61 -10.53 -70.21 -67.64
C HIS A 61 -11.17 -71.25 -66.71
N ILE A 62 -10.92 -72.55 -66.91
CA ILE A 62 -11.33 -73.61 -65.98
C ILE A 62 -10.55 -73.52 -64.66
N ASN A 63 -9.27 -73.17 -64.69
CA ASN A 63 -8.45 -72.97 -63.49
C ASN A 63 -8.80 -71.67 -62.76
N GLN A 64 -9.16 -70.61 -63.48
CA GLN A 64 -9.66 -69.36 -62.90
C GLN A 64 -10.99 -69.59 -62.15
N ALA A 65 -11.87 -70.46 -62.66
CA ALA A 65 -13.09 -70.88 -61.97
C ALA A 65 -12.81 -71.68 -60.68
N LYS A 66 -11.75 -72.51 -60.65
CA LYS A 66 -11.30 -73.21 -59.43
C LYS A 66 -10.64 -72.26 -58.42
N GLU A 67 -9.98 -71.20 -58.88
CA GLU A 67 -9.36 -70.18 -58.03
C GLU A 67 -10.42 -69.31 -57.32
N TYR A 68 -11.54 -69.03 -57.97
CA TYR A 68 -12.71 -68.40 -57.33
C TYR A 68 -13.36 -69.27 -56.24
N ASP A 69 -13.31 -70.60 -56.36
CA ASP A 69 -13.77 -71.52 -55.31
C ASP A 69 -12.80 -71.59 -54.11
N LEU A 70 -11.49 -71.34 -54.32
CA LEU A 70 -10.46 -71.29 -53.29
C LEU A 70 -10.40 -69.95 -52.54
N ILE A 71 -10.66 -68.82 -53.21
CA ILE A 71 -10.72 -67.48 -52.59
C ILE A 71 -11.95 -67.33 -51.67
N LYS A 72 -12.99 -68.16 -51.87
CA LYS A 72 -14.19 -68.20 -51.03
C LYS A 72 -13.98 -68.93 -49.70
N ALA A 73 -12.86 -69.64 -49.53
CA ALA A 73 -12.51 -70.36 -48.30
C ALA A 73 -11.53 -69.62 -47.39
N SER A 74 -10.95 -68.48 -47.82
CA SER A 74 -9.76 -67.88 -47.17
C SER A 74 -9.92 -66.48 -46.59
N ASN A 75 -11.12 -65.88 -46.56
CA ASN A 75 -11.34 -64.59 -45.88
C ASN A 75 -12.31 -64.73 -44.70
N LEU A 76 -11.78 -65.29 -43.60
CA LEU A 76 -12.21 -65.00 -42.24
C LEU A 76 -11.13 -64.10 -41.62
N ASP A 77 -11.56 -62.96 -41.07
CA ASP A 77 -10.89 -62.13 -40.07
C ASP A 77 -9.58 -61.40 -40.44
N ASN A 78 -9.73 -60.08 -40.60
CA ASN A 78 -8.72 -59.02 -40.39
C ASN A 78 -8.36 -58.91 -38.87
N PRO A 79 -7.45 -58.03 -38.39
CA PRO A 79 -6.30 -57.34 -39.00
C PRO A 79 -5.07 -57.18 -38.05
N GLU A 80 -3.84 -57.18 -38.57
CA GLU A 80 -2.68 -56.56 -37.89
C GLU A 80 -1.89 -55.73 -38.91
N ASN A 81 -1.89 -54.40 -38.71
CA ASN A 81 -0.81 -53.44 -38.99
C ASN A 81 -1.37 -52.03 -39.25
N CYS A 82 -1.18 -51.13 -38.29
CA CYS A 82 -0.65 -49.78 -38.53
C CYS A 82 -0.46 -49.04 -37.19
N GLU A 83 0.59 -49.38 -36.47
CA GLU A 83 1.30 -48.39 -35.67
C GLU A 83 2.24 -47.63 -36.60
N MET A 84 2.19 -46.30 -36.57
CA MET A 84 3.33 -45.38 -36.56
C MET A 84 2.82 -43.94 -36.71
N LEU A 85 3.47 -43.03 -35.97
CA LEU A 85 3.34 -41.56 -36.01
C LEU A 85 2.32 -40.93 -35.03
N LYS A 86 2.56 -41.16 -33.73
CA LYS A 86 2.46 -40.08 -32.74
C LYS A 86 3.87 -39.58 -32.44
N ASN A 87 4.20 -38.38 -32.92
CA ASN A 87 5.13 -37.44 -32.28
C ASN A 87 5.25 -36.22 -33.19
N THR A 88 4.63 -35.12 -32.77
CA THR A 88 5.20 -33.75 -32.67
C THR A 88 4.04 -32.77 -32.57
N LYS A 89 3.90 -32.13 -31.40
CA LYS A 89 3.10 -30.93 -31.19
C LYS A 89 4.07 -29.82 -30.79
N SER A 90 3.94 -28.69 -31.48
CA SER A 90 4.34 -27.30 -31.13
C SER A 90 5.86 -27.01 -30.96
N GLU A 91 6.43 -25.85 -31.32
CA GLU A 91 5.95 -24.50 -31.67
C GLU A 91 6.93 -23.88 -32.70
N ILE A 92 6.45 -23.23 -33.77
CA ILE A 92 7.19 -22.20 -34.52
C ILE A 92 6.24 -21.02 -34.76
N ASN A 93 6.64 -19.88 -34.19
CA ASN A 93 6.47 -18.48 -34.60
C ASN A 93 5.26 -18.07 -35.47
N ASP A 94 4.47 -17.16 -34.89
CA ASP A 94 3.37 -16.35 -35.46
C ASP A 94 3.78 -15.34 -36.56
N SER A 95 4.78 -15.65 -37.41
CA SER A 95 5.17 -14.77 -38.53
C SER A 95 5.25 -15.46 -39.89
N SER A 96 5.01 -16.78 -39.99
CA SER A 96 5.03 -17.53 -41.26
C SER A 96 3.63 -17.94 -41.78
N GLU A 97 2.58 -17.84 -40.97
CA GLU A 97 1.22 -18.24 -41.38
C GLU A 97 0.58 -17.33 -42.43
N HIS A 98 1.01 -16.06 -42.50
CA HIS A 98 0.40 -15.11 -43.46
C HIS A 98 0.94 -15.28 -44.90
N ASN A 99 2.16 -15.79 -45.05
CA ASN A 99 2.80 -15.90 -46.38
C ASN A 99 2.39 -17.19 -47.12
N ILE A 100 2.25 -18.31 -46.40
CA ILE A 100 1.80 -19.60 -46.97
C ILE A 100 0.33 -19.51 -47.41
N ASN A 101 -0.49 -18.76 -46.67
CA ASN A 101 -1.91 -18.59 -46.96
C ASN A 101 -2.17 -17.68 -48.18
N GLU A 102 -1.32 -16.68 -48.43
CA GLU A 102 -1.38 -15.87 -49.65
C GLU A 102 -0.81 -16.59 -50.89
N GLU A 103 0.25 -17.39 -50.73
CA GLU A 103 0.77 -18.23 -51.82
C GLU A 103 -0.24 -19.32 -52.25
N PHE A 104 -0.92 -19.95 -51.29
CA PHE A 104 -2.01 -20.88 -51.55
C PHE A 104 -3.19 -20.20 -52.23
N LYS A 105 -3.61 -19.01 -51.77
CA LYS A 105 -4.67 -18.23 -52.44
C LYS A 105 -4.31 -17.83 -53.86
N ASN A 106 -3.05 -17.47 -54.12
CA ASN A 106 -2.58 -17.15 -55.47
C ASN A 106 -2.53 -18.38 -56.37
N ASN A 107 -2.12 -19.54 -55.85
CA ASN A 107 -2.17 -20.79 -56.61
C ASN A 107 -3.60 -21.23 -56.92
N VAL A 108 -4.53 -21.05 -55.98
CA VAL A 108 -5.97 -21.30 -56.21
C VAL A 108 -6.56 -20.32 -57.22
N ARG A 109 -6.20 -19.02 -57.17
CA ARG A 109 -6.61 -18.03 -58.18
C ARG A 109 -6.05 -18.35 -59.57
N ASN A 110 -4.79 -18.75 -59.66
CA ASN A 110 -4.15 -19.12 -60.92
C ASN A 110 -4.75 -20.40 -61.51
N PHE A 111 -5.08 -21.38 -60.66
CA PHE A 111 -5.80 -22.60 -61.06
C PHE A 111 -7.23 -22.31 -61.55
N LEU A 112 -7.95 -21.42 -60.87
CA LEU A 112 -9.29 -20.99 -61.29
C LEU A 112 -9.26 -20.18 -62.59
N HIS A 113 -8.25 -19.33 -62.78
CA HIS A 113 -8.05 -18.61 -64.02
C HIS A 113 -7.66 -19.56 -65.17
N PHE A 114 -6.86 -20.59 -64.90
CA PHE A 114 -6.51 -21.65 -65.85
C PHE A 114 -7.73 -22.47 -66.28
N ILE A 115 -8.61 -22.85 -65.34
CA ILE A 115 -9.86 -23.55 -65.63
C ILE A 115 -10.83 -22.67 -66.43
N SER A 116 -10.96 -21.38 -66.08
CA SER A 116 -11.85 -20.45 -66.79
C SER A 116 -11.38 -20.11 -68.21
N SER A 117 -10.10 -20.33 -68.52
CA SER A 117 -9.50 -19.99 -69.82
C SER A 117 -9.51 -21.16 -70.84
N GLN A 118 -10.03 -22.33 -70.46
CA GLN A 118 -10.13 -23.49 -71.35
C GLN A 118 -11.57 -23.72 -71.87
N PRO A 119 -11.83 -23.62 -73.19
CA PRO A 119 -13.17 -23.75 -73.77
C PRO A 119 -13.79 -25.16 -73.66
N LEU A 120 -12.98 -26.21 -73.44
CA LEU A 120 -13.45 -27.61 -73.33
C LEU A 120 -14.09 -27.93 -71.97
N ILE A 121 -13.65 -27.29 -70.88
CA ILE A 121 -14.17 -27.57 -69.53
C ILE A 121 -15.57 -26.95 -69.33
N ASN A 122 -15.84 -25.81 -69.96
CA ASN A 122 -17.17 -25.19 -69.98
C ASN A 122 -18.21 -26.04 -70.75
N GLN A 123 -17.80 -26.84 -71.74
CA GLN A 123 -18.68 -27.79 -72.44
C GLN A 123 -19.04 -29.01 -71.57
N VAL A 124 -18.09 -29.51 -70.78
CA VAL A 124 -18.32 -30.66 -69.88
C VAL A 124 -19.17 -30.28 -68.66
N LEU A 125 -18.97 -29.08 -68.11
CA LEU A 125 -19.76 -28.58 -66.98
C LEU A 125 -21.20 -28.20 -67.37
N PHE A 126 -21.44 -27.68 -68.57
CA PHE A 126 -22.81 -27.45 -69.09
C PHE A 126 -23.57 -28.77 -69.32
N GLY A 127 -22.87 -29.85 -69.72
CA GLY A 127 -23.47 -31.17 -69.92
C GLY A 127 -23.84 -31.89 -68.62
N PHE A 128 -23.13 -31.63 -67.52
CA PHE A 128 -23.38 -32.27 -66.22
C PHE A 128 -24.42 -31.54 -65.36
N LEU A 129 -24.57 -30.21 -65.50
CA LEU A 129 -25.46 -29.41 -64.63
C LEU A 129 -26.90 -29.25 -65.15
N LEU A 130 -27.21 -29.63 -66.39
CA LEU A 130 -28.56 -29.50 -66.99
C LEU A 130 -29.31 -30.82 -67.23
N ASN A 131 -28.74 -31.98 -66.87
CA ASN A 131 -29.32 -33.28 -67.21
C ASN A 131 -29.96 -34.06 -66.04
N ASN A 132 -30.25 -33.40 -64.93
CA ASN A 132 -31.10 -33.94 -63.87
C ASN A 132 -32.35 -33.07 -63.74
N ASN A 133 -33.33 -33.30 -64.61
CA ASN A 133 -34.75 -33.50 -64.26
C ASN A 133 -35.65 -33.49 -65.52
N GLU A 134 -36.38 -34.60 -65.65
CA GLU A 134 -37.56 -34.86 -66.50
C GLU A 134 -37.39 -35.00 -68.03
N GLN A 135 -37.88 -36.14 -68.52
CA GLN A 135 -38.06 -36.57 -69.93
C GLN A 135 -36.88 -37.27 -70.65
N LEU A 136 -36.45 -38.42 -70.14
CA LEU A 136 -35.88 -39.48 -70.98
C LEU A 136 -36.48 -40.87 -70.63
N CYS A 137 -37.81 -40.93 -70.60
CA CYS A 137 -38.53 -42.19 -70.76
C CYS A 137 -39.45 -42.03 -71.97
N ASN A 138 -39.03 -42.63 -73.10
CA ASN A 138 -39.76 -42.91 -74.35
C ASN A 138 -38.96 -42.50 -75.61
N LYS A 139 -37.83 -43.18 -75.87
CA LYS A 139 -37.28 -43.27 -77.24
C LYS A 139 -36.29 -44.41 -77.43
N TRP A 140 -36.73 -45.64 -77.13
CA TRP A 140 -36.14 -46.85 -77.70
C TRP A 140 -37.29 -47.78 -78.14
N LYS A 141 -38.08 -47.32 -79.12
CA LYS A 141 -38.84 -48.23 -79.97
C LYS A 141 -37.92 -48.59 -81.14
N LEU A 142 -37.67 -49.89 -81.30
CA LEU A 142 -37.11 -50.45 -82.53
C LEU A 142 -37.95 -49.95 -83.73
N PRO A 143 -37.36 -49.59 -84.87
CA PRO A 143 -38.11 -49.23 -86.07
C PRO A 143 -39.05 -50.36 -86.51
N GLU A 144 -40.35 -50.07 -86.56
CA GLU A 144 -41.38 -50.87 -87.26
C GLU A 144 -41.21 -50.71 -88.78
N THR A 145 -40.14 -51.26 -89.36
CA THR A 145 -39.98 -51.35 -90.83
C THR A 145 -39.08 -52.51 -91.24
N ILE A 146 -39.40 -53.74 -90.83
CA ILE A 146 -39.01 -54.95 -91.61
C ILE A 146 -40.16 -55.97 -91.58
N THR A 147 -41.28 -55.63 -92.21
CA THR A 147 -42.37 -56.59 -92.48
C THR A 147 -42.77 -56.67 -93.94
N ASN A 148 -42.10 -55.97 -94.87
CA ASN A 148 -42.47 -55.96 -96.30
C ASN A 148 -41.31 -56.19 -97.28
N HIS A 149 -40.41 -57.14 -97.00
CA HIS A 149 -39.54 -57.71 -98.04
C HIS A 149 -39.40 -59.23 -97.89
N ILE A 150 -40.52 -59.95 -98.05
CA ILE A 150 -40.54 -61.42 -98.16
C ILE A 150 -40.21 -61.89 -99.60
N THR A 151 -40.04 -60.99 -100.57
CA THR A 151 -39.94 -61.39 -102.00
C THR A 151 -38.61 -61.15 -102.69
N ASN A 152 -37.49 -60.98 -101.96
CA ASN A 152 -36.16 -60.99 -102.58
C ASN A 152 -35.13 -61.71 -101.68
N VAL A 153 -35.26 -63.04 -101.56
CA VAL A 153 -34.17 -63.89 -101.09
C VAL A 153 -33.14 -63.98 -102.21
N LYS A 154 -32.24 -62.98 -102.29
CA LYS A 154 -30.89 -63.25 -102.76
C LYS A 154 -30.19 -63.95 -101.61
N TRP A 155 -29.80 -65.20 -101.84
CA TRP A 155 -28.92 -65.99 -100.98
C TRP A 155 -27.87 -65.07 -100.36
N ILE A 156 -27.94 -64.85 -99.04
CA ILE A 156 -26.87 -64.18 -98.31
C ILE A 156 -25.69 -65.14 -98.42
N GLN A 157 -24.75 -64.80 -99.30
CA GLN A 157 -23.43 -65.40 -99.27
C GLN A 157 -22.85 -65.10 -97.89
N LEU A 158 -22.64 -66.16 -97.09
CA LEU A 158 -21.92 -66.08 -95.83
C LEU A 158 -20.57 -65.37 -96.10
N PRO A 159 -20.30 -64.20 -95.48
CA PRO A 159 -18.99 -63.60 -95.58
C PRO A 159 -17.98 -64.52 -94.92
N GLN A 160 -16.82 -64.73 -95.55
CA GLN A 160 -15.73 -65.47 -94.94
C GLN A 160 -15.30 -64.78 -93.63
N PHE A 161 -15.55 -65.44 -92.49
CA PHE A 161 -15.25 -64.90 -91.16
C PHE A 161 -13.74 -64.85 -90.90
N SER A 162 -13.19 -63.65 -90.68
CA SER A 162 -11.82 -63.45 -90.18
C SER A 162 -11.63 -64.06 -88.78
N GLN A 163 -10.47 -64.68 -88.53
CA GLN A 163 -10.13 -65.45 -87.32
C GLN A 163 -10.42 -64.70 -86.00
N ASN A 164 -10.27 -63.38 -85.98
CA ASN A 164 -10.43 -62.54 -84.79
C ASN A 164 -11.90 -62.23 -84.42
N ASN A 165 -12.82 -62.42 -85.36
CA ASN A 165 -14.25 -62.27 -85.11
C ASN A 165 -14.89 -63.60 -84.66
N LYS A 166 -14.27 -64.73 -85.02
CA LYS A 166 -14.66 -66.07 -84.53
C LYS A 166 -14.35 -66.24 -83.04
N THR A 167 -13.19 -65.77 -82.56
CA THR A 167 -12.83 -65.82 -81.13
C THR A 167 -13.75 -64.98 -80.26
N LYS A 168 -14.13 -63.77 -80.67
CA LYS A 168 -15.11 -62.94 -79.96
C LYS A 168 -16.49 -63.59 -79.93
N LEU A 169 -16.91 -64.23 -81.03
CA LEU A 169 -18.17 -64.96 -81.06
C LEU A 169 -18.17 -66.12 -80.05
N ILE A 170 -17.09 -66.91 -80.00
CA ILE A 170 -16.91 -67.98 -79.03
C ILE A 170 -16.92 -67.43 -77.59
N GLU A 171 -16.26 -66.30 -77.32
CA GLU A 171 -16.24 -65.65 -76.00
C GLU A 171 -17.65 -65.18 -75.58
N TYR A 172 -18.42 -64.59 -76.50
CA TYR A 172 -19.82 -64.25 -76.25
C TYR A 172 -20.70 -65.48 -76.04
N LEU A 173 -20.46 -66.58 -76.77
CA LEU A 173 -21.17 -67.84 -76.59
C LEU A 173 -20.84 -68.48 -75.23
N ILE A 174 -19.59 -68.39 -74.76
CA ILE A 174 -19.18 -68.85 -73.43
C ILE A 174 -19.83 -68.00 -72.34
N HIS A 175 -19.79 -66.66 -72.45
CA HIS A 175 -20.47 -65.77 -71.50
C HIS A 175 -21.98 -66.00 -71.47
N LEU A 176 -22.60 -66.21 -72.64
CA LEU A 176 -24.02 -66.53 -72.75
C LEU A 176 -24.34 -67.90 -72.13
N ARG A 177 -23.48 -68.91 -72.34
CA ARG A 177 -23.61 -70.23 -71.70
C ARG A 177 -23.50 -70.13 -70.18
N ILE A 178 -22.55 -69.36 -69.65
CA ILE A 178 -22.42 -69.12 -68.20
C ILE A 178 -23.64 -68.38 -67.65
N LEU A 179 -24.12 -67.34 -68.33
CA LEU A 179 -25.33 -66.60 -67.94
C LEU A 179 -26.59 -67.47 -67.98
N LEU A 180 -26.73 -68.32 -69.01
CA LEU A 180 -27.82 -69.28 -69.13
C LEU A 180 -27.74 -70.33 -68.04
N LEU A 181 -26.54 -70.85 -67.75
CA LEU A 181 -26.31 -71.80 -66.67
C LEU A 181 -26.69 -71.20 -65.32
N ILE A 182 -26.25 -69.98 -65.02
CA ILE A 182 -26.64 -69.25 -63.81
C ILE A 182 -28.15 -69.05 -63.78
N LYS A 183 -28.79 -68.63 -64.87
CA LYS A 183 -30.25 -68.44 -64.89
C LYS A 183 -31.06 -69.73 -64.77
N LEU A 184 -30.56 -70.85 -65.31
CA LEU A 184 -31.16 -72.18 -65.23
C LEU A 184 -30.98 -72.80 -63.84
N LEU A 185 -29.87 -72.49 -63.16
CA LEU A 185 -29.60 -72.92 -61.79
C LEU A 185 -30.27 -72.01 -60.74
N THR A 186 -30.62 -70.77 -61.09
CA THR A 186 -31.41 -69.89 -60.19
C THR A 186 -32.87 -70.31 -60.15
N THR A 187 -33.30 -70.85 -59.00
CA THR A 187 -34.71 -71.16 -58.77
C THR A 187 -35.55 -69.90 -58.55
N PRO A 188 -36.87 -69.94 -58.80
CA PRO A 188 -37.75 -68.84 -58.42
C PRO A 188 -37.66 -68.51 -56.92
N GLU A 189 -37.40 -69.51 -56.06
CA GLU A 189 -37.17 -69.34 -54.61
C GLU A 189 -35.87 -68.60 -54.30
N ASP A 190 -34.76 -68.85 -55.00
CA ASP A 190 -33.51 -68.08 -54.83
C ASP A 190 -33.70 -66.61 -55.17
N LYS A 191 -34.45 -66.33 -56.25
CA LYS A 191 -34.80 -64.95 -56.64
C LYS A 191 -35.67 -64.28 -55.60
N LYS A 192 -36.63 -65.00 -54.99
CA LYS A 192 -37.45 -64.50 -53.88
C LYS A 192 -36.59 -64.21 -52.64
N ARG A 193 -35.70 -65.12 -52.23
CA ARG A 193 -34.78 -64.92 -51.08
C ARG A 193 -33.88 -63.70 -51.25
N LYS A 194 -33.22 -63.57 -52.40
CA LYS A 194 -32.39 -62.40 -52.70
C LYS A 194 -33.21 -61.10 -52.62
N LYS A 195 -34.44 -61.12 -53.15
CA LYS A 195 -35.35 -59.96 -53.10
C LYS A 195 -35.77 -59.61 -51.67
N LEU A 196 -36.04 -60.61 -50.83
CA LEU A 196 -36.36 -60.42 -49.41
C LEU A 196 -35.15 -59.86 -48.63
N TYR A 197 -33.96 -60.39 -48.86
CA TYR A 197 -32.74 -59.93 -48.21
C TYR A 197 -32.37 -58.49 -48.58
N ILE A 198 -32.52 -58.12 -49.86
CA ILE A 198 -32.33 -56.73 -50.31
C ILE A 198 -33.33 -55.82 -49.60
N LYS A 199 -34.60 -56.21 -49.50
CA LYS A 199 -35.61 -55.43 -48.76
C LYS A 199 -35.26 -55.27 -47.29
N GLU A 200 -34.77 -56.32 -46.63
CA GLU A 200 -34.34 -56.26 -45.23
C GLU A 200 -33.15 -55.30 -45.05
N LEU A 201 -32.16 -55.35 -45.96
CA LEU A 201 -31.06 -54.40 -45.98
C LEU A 201 -31.54 -52.97 -46.18
N GLU A 202 -32.46 -52.74 -47.12
CA GLU A 202 -33.08 -51.43 -47.36
C GLU A 202 -33.79 -50.92 -46.10
N THR A 203 -34.55 -51.78 -45.41
CA THR A 203 -35.22 -51.38 -44.15
C THR A 203 -34.22 -51.04 -43.04
N ARG A 204 -33.14 -51.83 -42.88
CA ARG A 204 -32.11 -51.54 -41.86
C ARG A 204 -31.31 -50.30 -42.20
N ASP A 205 -31.00 -50.07 -43.47
CA ASP A 205 -30.34 -48.85 -43.92
C ASP A 205 -31.23 -47.62 -43.64
N GLN A 206 -32.53 -47.71 -43.97
CA GLN A 206 -33.50 -46.66 -43.61
C GLN A 206 -33.55 -46.41 -42.10
N GLU A 207 -33.62 -47.45 -41.26
CA GLU A 207 -33.58 -47.30 -39.81
C GLU A 207 -32.28 -46.64 -39.31
N CYS A 208 -31.13 -46.99 -39.90
CA CYS A 208 -29.85 -46.39 -39.57
C CYS A 208 -29.78 -44.92 -40.00
N GLN A 209 -30.29 -44.59 -41.20
CA GLN A 209 -30.39 -43.23 -41.69
C GLN A 209 -31.32 -42.39 -40.81
N ILE A 210 -32.47 -42.92 -40.39
CA ILE A 210 -33.39 -42.23 -39.47
C ILE A 210 -32.66 -41.91 -38.17
N LYS A 211 -32.03 -42.89 -37.52
CA LYS A 211 -31.26 -42.67 -36.28
C LYS A 211 -30.15 -41.65 -36.47
N LEU A 212 -29.41 -41.73 -37.57
CA LEU A 212 -28.35 -40.76 -37.89
C LEU A 212 -28.93 -39.34 -38.03
N THR A 213 -30.05 -39.18 -38.75
CA THR A 213 -30.69 -37.86 -38.88
C THR A 213 -31.24 -37.33 -37.56
N GLU A 214 -31.74 -38.19 -36.68
CA GLU A 214 -32.18 -37.81 -35.33
C GLU A 214 -31.00 -37.35 -34.47
N LEU A 215 -29.89 -38.09 -34.49
CA LEU A 215 -28.65 -37.74 -33.79
C LEU A 215 -28.05 -36.42 -34.31
N ILE A 216 -28.06 -36.19 -35.62
CA ILE A 216 -27.61 -34.93 -36.22
C ILE A 216 -28.49 -33.77 -35.73
N LYS A 217 -29.83 -33.94 -35.76
CA LYS A 217 -30.75 -32.91 -35.26
C LYS A 217 -30.54 -32.60 -33.78
N GLU A 218 -30.36 -33.62 -32.95
CA GLU A 218 -30.09 -33.42 -31.52
C GLU A 218 -28.77 -32.66 -31.33
N LEU A 219 -27.72 -33.04 -32.06
CA LEU A 219 -26.44 -32.33 -32.01
C LEU A 219 -26.59 -30.86 -32.42
N ASP A 220 -27.32 -30.57 -33.51
CA ASP A 220 -27.56 -29.20 -33.97
C ASP A 220 -28.35 -28.37 -32.94
N ILE A 221 -29.35 -28.97 -32.28
CA ILE A 221 -30.11 -28.33 -31.19
C ILE A 221 -29.16 -27.99 -30.04
N GLN A 222 -28.31 -28.93 -29.61
CA GLN A 222 -27.35 -28.71 -28.52
C GLN A 222 -26.31 -27.63 -28.88
N ILE A 223 -25.80 -27.63 -30.11
CA ILE A 223 -24.90 -26.58 -30.61
C ILE A 223 -25.59 -25.22 -30.58
N CYS A 224 -26.85 -25.15 -31.04
CA CYS A 224 -27.62 -23.90 -31.01
C CYS A 224 -27.84 -23.41 -29.58
N GLN A 225 -28.22 -24.29 -28.65
CA GLN A 225 -28.40 -23.95 -27.24
C GLN A 225 -27.09 -23.45 -26.61
N ASN A 226 -25.99 -24.18 -26.76
CA ASN A 226 -24.68 -23.75 -26.26
C ASN A 226 -24.23 -22.42 -26.86
N ASN A 227 -24.45 -22.18 -28.15
CA ASN A 227 -24.14 -20.90 -28.78
C ASN A 227 -24.97 -19.75 -28.20
N THR A 228 -26.26 -19.98 -27.88
CA THR A 228 -27.09 -18.95 -27.23
C THR A 228 -26.61 -18.64 -25.80
N GLU A 229 -26.27 -19.65 -25.01
CA GLU A 229 -25.75 -19.45 -23.65
C GLU A 229 -24.37 -18.76 -23.67
N THR A 230 -23.48 -19.17 -24.59
CA THR A 230 -22.18 -18.52 -24.78
C THR A 230 -22.32 -17.04 -25.13
N ARG A 231 -23.32 -16.67 -25.96
CA ARG A 231 -23.62 -15.26 -26.27
C ARG A 231 -24.13 -14.49 -25.05
N LYS A 232 -25.03 -15.09 -24.24
CA LYS A 232 -25.52 -14.47 -23.00
C LYS A 232 -24.38 -14.21 -22.01
N ILE A 233 -23.54 -15.22 -21.79
CA ILE A 233 -22.36 -15.11 -20.92
C ILE A 233 -21.42 -14.05 -21.47
N GLY A 234 -21.11 -14.07 -22.77
CA GLY A 234 -20.26 -13.07 -23.42
C GLY A 234 -20.76 -11.63 -23.23
N TYR A 235 -22.07 -11.40 -23.34
CA TYR A 235 -22.68 -10.09 -23.07
C TYR A 235 -22.52 -9.68 -21.61
N THR A 236 -22.80 -10.59 -20.66
CA THR A 236 -22.63 -10.28 -19.22
C THR A 236 -21.18 -9.98 -18.86
N VAL A 237 -20.22 -10.73 -19.41
CA VAL A 237 -18.79 -10.49 -19.20
C VAL A 237 -18.38 -9.13 -19.77
N SER A 238 -18.84 -8.78 -20.97
CA SER A 238 -18.54 -7.47 -21.56
C SER A 238 -19.15 -6.32 -20.75
N LYS A 239 -20.36 -6.50 -20.22
CA LYS A 239 -21.01 -5.49 -19.36
C LYS A 239 -20.24 -5.30 -18.05
N LEU A 240 -19.92 -6.39 -17.36
CA LEU A 240 -19.16 -6.35 -16.11
C LEU A 240 -17.76 -5.75 -16.31
N LYS A 241 -17.09 -6.09 -17.42
CA LYS A 241 -15.78 -5.51 -17.76
C LYS A 241 -15.86 -3.99 -17.93
N ASN A 242 -16.88 -3.49 -18.63
CA ASN A 242 -17.11 -2.05 -18.76
C ASN A 242 -17.42 -1.38 -17.40
N GLU A 243 -18.18 -2.03 -16.52
CA GLU A 243 -18.46 -1.51 -15.18
C GLU A 243 -17.18 -1.43 -14.33
N ILE A 244 -16.33 -2.45 -14.38
CA ILE A 244 -15.01 -2.45 -13.73
C ILE A 244 -14.14 -1.32 -14.25
N ASP A 245 -14.00 -1.19 -15.58
CA ASP A 245 -13.18 -0.13 -16.18
C ASP A 245 -13.69 1.28 -15.79
N ASN A 246 -15.01 1.45 -15.69
CA ASN A 246 -15.62 2.70 -15.25
C ASN A 246 -15.37 2.98 -13.77
N LEU A 247 -15.45 1.97 -12.91
CA LEU A 247 -15.15 2.09 -11.49
C LEU A 247 -13.67 2.40 -11.25
N GLU A 248 -12.76 1.76 -11.98
CA GLU A 248 -11.33 2.05 -11.89
C GLU A 248 -11.00 3.50 -12.28
N LYS A 249 -11.61 4.00 -13.36
CA LYS A 249 -11.50 5.42 -13.75
C LYS A 249 -12.04 6.35 -12.67
N TYR A 250 -13.23 6.04 -12.12
CA TYR A 250 -13.81 6.84 -11.04
C TYR A 250 -12.90 6.87 -9.79
N LEU A 251 -12.39 5.72 -9.37
CA LEU A 251 -11.54 5.62 -8.18
C LEU A 251 -10.19 6.32 -8.38
N THR A 252 -9.58 6.21 -9.57
CA THR A 252 -8.33 6.91 -9.87
C THR A 252 -8.51 8.43 -9.91
N GLU A 253 -9.61 8.93 -10.48
CA GLU A 253 -9.97 10.35 -10.47
C GLU A 253 -10.23 10.83 -9.03
N ARG A 254 -11.03 10.09 -8.26
CA ARG A 254 -11.35 10.39 -6.86
C ARG A 254 -10.09 10.45 -5.99
N LYS A 255 -9.18 9.50 -6.18
CA LYS A 255 -7.89 9.45 -5.47
C LYS A 255 -7.02 10.66 -5.80
N LYS A 256 -6.95 11.06 -7.08
CA LYS A 256 -6.22 12.27 -7.49
C LYS A 256 -6.82 13.52 -6.83
N GLN A 257 -8.14 13.66 -6.84
CA GLN A 257 -8.83 14.78 -6.20
C GLN A 257 -8.51 14.86 -4.70
N ILE A 258 -8.68 13.76 -3.97
CA ILE A 258 -8.36 13.68 -2.53
C ILE A 258 -6.91 14.08 -2.28
N ASN A 259 -5.96 13.48 -3.00
CA ASN A 259 -4.55 13.81 -2.83
C ASN A 259 -4.24 15.29 -3.11
N THR A 260 -4.88 15.89 -4.12
CA THR A 260 -4.67 17.31 -4.44
C THR A 260 -5.28 18.24 -3.39
N GLU A 261 -6.43 17.89 -2.81
CA GLU A 261 -7.07 18.65 -1.75
C GLU A 261 -6.28 18.54 -0.44
N GLU A 262 -5.82 17.33 -0.09
CA GLU A 262 -4.97 17.10 1.08
C GLU A 262 -3.64 17.83 0.96
N ALA A 263 -2.98 17.77 -0.20
CA ALA A 263 -1.75 18.52 -0.45
C ALA A 263 -1.96 20.03 -0.25
N LYS A 264 -3.07 20.59 -0.78
CA LYS A 264 -3.41 22.01 -0.57
C LYS A 264 -3.61 22.33 0.91
N LYS A 265 -4.38 21.52 1.63
CA LYS A 265 -4.60 21.69 3.09
C LYS A 265 -3.28 21.63 3.86
N ILE A 266 -2.39 20.69 3.54
CA ILE A 266 -1.07 20.60 4.17
C ILE A 266 -0.24 21.85 3.87
N THR A 267 -0.20 22.32 2.61
CA THR A 267 0.54 23.56 2.26
C THR A 267 -0.03 24.81 2.95
N GLU A 268 -1.34 24.87 3.16
CA GLU A 268 -1.98 25.99 3.86
C GLU A 268 -1.70 25.96 5.36
N ILE A 269 -1.84 24.79 6.01
CA ILE A 269 -1.53 24.61 7.43
C ILE A 269 -0.05 24.89 7.70
N THR A 270 0.86 24.36 6.86
CA THR A 270 2.29 24.61 7.02
C THR A 270 2.64 26.09 6.84
N LYS A 271 2.01 26.78 5.89
CA LYS A 271 2.18 28.23 5.72
C LYS A 271 1.67 29.01 6.95
N GLN A 272 0.47 28.71 7.44
CA GLN A 272 -0.10 29.35 8.63
C GLN A 272 0.77 29.09 9.87
N ASN A 273 1.24 27.86 10.07
CA ASN A 273 2.14 27.53 11.17
C ASN A 273 3.46 28.30 11.08
N ASN A 274 4.08 28.36 9.90
CA ASN A 274 5.29 29.16 9.69
C ASN A 274 5.07 30.65 9.97
N GLU A 275 3.92 31.21 9.57
CA GLU A 275 3.57 32.61 9.88
C GLU A 275 3.42 32.83 11.40
N ASN A 276 2.74 31.91 12.09
CA ASN A 276 2.57 31.94 13.54
C ASN A 276 3.91 31.81 14.28
N GLU A 277 4.77 30.87 13.89
CA GLU A 277 6.11 30.69 14.45
C GLU A 277 6.98 31.95 14.25
N ASN A 278 6.93 32.56 13.07
CA ASN A 278 7.64 33.80 12.81
C ASN A 278 7.12 34.97 13.66
N ASN A 279 5.80 35.06 13.88
CA ASN A 279 5.21 36.08 14.72
C ASN A 279 5.58 35.89 16.20
N LEU A 280 5.48 34.67 16.71
CA LEU A 280 5.92 34.32 18.07
C LEU A 280 7.41 34.57 18.26
N SER A 281 8.25 34.21 17.29
CA SER A 281 9.69 34.48 17.35
C SER A 281 10.01 35.98 17.40
N LYS A 282 9.27 36.80 16.65
CA LYS A 282 9.40 38.27 16.72
C LYS A 282 8.96 38.81 18.07
N GLU A 283 7.86 38.30 18.62
CA GLU A 283 7.35 38.71 19.93
C GLU A 283 8.33 38.33 21.04
N MET A 284 8.87 37.10 21.03
CA MET A 284 9.91 36.68 21.97
C MET A 284 11.11 37.61 21.93
N LYS A 285 11.67 37.90 20.74
CA LYS A 285 12.79 38.84 20.59
C LYS A 285 12.45 40.24 21.10
N SER A 286 11.22 40.70 20.87
CA SER A 286 10.78 42.01 21.37
C SER A 286 10.71 42.03 22.91
N GLN A 287 10.22 40.95 23.53
CA GLN A 287 10.15 40.79 24.98
C GLN A 287 11.54 40.67 25.60
N GLU A 288 12.47 39.94 24.98
CA GLU A 288 13.87 39.86 25.38
C GLU A 288 14.52 41.26 25.41
N ILE A 289 14.30 42.06 24.36
CA ILE A 289 14.80 43.45 24.31
C ILE A 289 14.16 44.32 25.41
N LEU A 290 12.86 44.15 25.69
CA LEU A 290 12.20 44.89 26.75
C LEU A 290 12.74 44.51 28.14
N LEU A 291 12.99 43.23 28.38
CA LEU A 291 13.56 42.74 29.62
C LEU A 291 14.99 43.26 29.82
N GLU A 292 15.82 43.23 28.78
CA GLU A 292 17.18 43.78 28.82
C GLU A 292 17.17 45.28 29.16
N LYS A 293 16.27 46.04 28.53
CA LYS A 293 16.08 47.47 28.84
C LYS A 293 15.68 47.69 30.29
N LEU A 294 14.76 46.88 30.82
CA LEU A 294 14.29 46.99 32.20
C LEU A 294 15.40 46.66 33.20
N ILE A 295 16.23 45.66 32.90
CA ILE A 295 17.40 45.34 33.72
C ILE A 295 18.37 46.52 33.75
N GLU A 296 18.65 47.12 32.59
CA GLU A 296 19.56 48.27 32.51
C GLU A 296 19.02 49.50 33.25
N THR A 297 17.72 49.82 33.12
CA THR A 297 17.11 50.92 33.87
C THR A 297 17.19 50.68 35.38
N ASN A 298 16.82 49.48 35.83
CA ASN A 298 16.87 49.14 37.25
C ASN A 298 18.29 49.18 37.80
N ARG A 299 19.27 48.72 37.03
CA ARG A 299 20.69 48.78 37.41
C ARG A 299 21.14 50.23 37.58
N SER A 300 20.77 51.11 36.65
CA SER A 300 21.10 52.53 36.73
C SER A 300 20.43 53.23 37.92
N GLU A 301 19.16 52.92 38.19
CA GLU A 301 18.43 53.44 39.34
C GLU A 301 19.05 52.95 40.65
N GLU A 302 19.38 51.66 40.74
CA GLU A 302 20.08 51.09 41.89
C GLU A 302 21.43 51.77 42.13
N GLU A 303 22.21 52.02 41.07
CA GLU A 303 23.49 52.71 41.18
C GLU A 303 23.33 54.14 41.72
N THR A 304 22.30 54.88 41.28
CA THR A 304 21.99 56.21 41.83
C THR A 304 21.61 56.14 43.30
N ILE A 305 20.79 55.16 43.70
CA ILE A 305 20.39 54.97 45.10
C ILE A 305 21.61 54.64 45.95
N ARG A 306 22.46 53.70 45.52
CA ARG A 306 23.71 53.36 46.21
C ARG A 306 24.60 54.59 46.36
N ALA A 307 24.77 55.40 45.32
CA ALA A 307 25.56 56.64 45.40
C ALA A 307 24.99 57.64 46.42
N THR A 308 23.66 57.81 46.48
CA THR A 308 23.03 58.66 47.49
C THR A 308 23.19 58.13 48.92
N ILE A 309 23.08 56.81 49.10
CA ILE A 309 23.35 56.15 50.40
C ILE A 309 24.79 56.41 50.83
N TYR A 310 25.78 56.13 49.98
CA TYR A 310 27.19 56.39 50.30
C TYR A 310 27.47 57.85 50.67
N LYS A 311 26.83 58.80 49.97
CA LYS A 311 26.96 60.22 50.32
C LYS A 311 26.39 60.53 51.70
N MET A 312 25.20 60.03 52.02
CA MET A 312 24.57 60.22 53.33
C MET A 312 25.38 59.55 54.45
N GLU A 313 25.87 58.33 54.22
CA GLU A 313 26.74 57.62 55.16
C GLU A 313 28.02 58.40 55.43
N SER A 314 28.67 58.92 54.38
CA SER A 314 29.86 59.77 54.53
C SER A 314 29.56 61.08 55.27
N ASP A 315 28.40 61.70 55.06
CA ASP A 315 27.99 62.92 55.77
C ASP A 315 27.72 62.63 57.26
N ILE A 316 27.12 61.47 57.58
CA ILE A 316 26.89 61.01 58.96
C ILE A 316 28.22 60.71 59.64
N GLU A 317 29.11 59.96 59.00
CA GLU A 317 30.45 59.65 59.53
C GLU A 317 31.24 60.92 59.82
N SER A 318 31.18 61.91 58.92
CA SER A 318 31.80 63.22 59.14
C SER A 318 31.23 63.95 60.35
N LYS A 319 29.91 63.89 60.58
CA LYS A 319 29.27 64.52 61.73
C LYS A 319 29.61 63.82 63.04
N ILE A 320 29.64 62.48 63.04
CA ILE A 320 30.06 61.69 64.20
C ILE A 320 31.49 62.03 64.57
N SER A 321 32.41 61.99 63.60
CA SER A 321 33.82 62.33 63.84
C SER A 321 34.02 63.74 64.39
N LYS A 322 33.27 64.74 63.90
CA LYS A 322 33.29 66.10 64.46
C LYS A 322 32.77 66.16 65.88
N TYR A 323 31.64 65.50 66.16
CA TYR A 323 31.06 65.45 67.49
C TYR A 323 32.01 64.79 68.49
N ASP A 324 32.60 63.65 68.13
CA ASP A 324 33.56 62.94 68.99
C ASP A 324 34.80 63.80 69.26
N GLN A 325 35.29 64.54 68.26
CA GLN A 325 36.39 65.48 68.43
C GLN A 325 36.01 66.63 69.38
N GLU A 326 34.84 67.26 69.17
CA GLU A 326 34.35 68.34 70.03
C GLU A 326 34.12 67.87 71.48
N MET A 327 33.57 66.67 71.67
CA MET A 327 33.40 66.07 73.00
C MET A 327 34.73 65.77 73.68
N THR A 328 35.73 65.30 72.93
CA THR A 328 37.08 65.08 73.46
C THR A 328 37.70 66.39 73.94
N VAL A 329 37.63 67.46 73.12
CA VAL A 329 38.13 68.79 73.50
C VAL A 329 37.41 69.33 74.73
N LEU A 330 36.07 69.21 74.79
CA LEU A 330 35.30 69.70 75.93
C LEU A 330 35.61 68.90 77.21
N GLN A 331 35.87 67.60 77.10
CA GLN A 331 36.29 66.77 78.22
C GLN A 331 37.68 67.20 78.71
N ASP A 332 38.63 67.43 77.81
CA ASP A 332 39.96 67.92 78.17
C ASP A 332 39.86 69.29 78.88
N GLU A 333 39.05 70.21 78.36
CA GLU A 333 38.79 71.52 78.99
C GLU A 333 38.16 71.37 80.38
N TYR A 334 37.16 70.49 80.53
CA TYR A 334 36.53 70.21 81.82
C TYR A 334 37.54 69.65 82.83
N ASP A 335 38.35 68.67 82.43
CA ASP A 335 39.36 68.06 83.29
C ASP A 335 40.44 69.08 83.71
N THR A 336 40.82 70.01 82.82
CA THR A 336 41.74 71.11 83.18
C THR A 336 41.12 72.08 84.19
N LEU A 337 39.85 72.47 84.00
CA LEU A 337 39.17 73.41 84.89
C LEU A 337 38.90 72.77 86.26
N GLU A 338 38.55 71.48 86.31
CA GLU A 338 38.38 70.74 87.56
C GLU A 338 39.72 70.65 88.32
N ALA A 339 40.84 70.41 87.61
CA ALA A 339 42.16 70.45 88.22
C ALA A 339 42.46 71.83 88.83
N GLU A 340 42.26 72.92 88.08
CA GLU A 340 42.43 74.29 88.57
C GLU A 340 41.51 74.59 89.77
N TYR A 341 40.23 74.22 89.70
CA TYR A 341 39.25 74.40 90.77
C TYR A 341 39.69 73.66 92.05
N THR A 342 40.14 72.41 91.93
CA THR A 342 40.60 71.63 93.08
C THR A 342 41.86 72.23 93.70
N GLU A 343 42.80 72.75 92.90
CA GLU A 343 43.96 73.48 93.39
C GLU A 343 43.59 74.77 94.12
N GLU A 344 42.73 75.61 93.53
CA GLU A 344 42.24 76.84 94.17
C GLU A 344 41.45 76.54 95.45
N LYS A 345 40.64 75.49 95.44
CA LYS A 345 39.87 75.06 96.61
C LYS A 345 40.79 74.62 97.75
N ASN A 346 41.82 73.84 97.45
CA ASN A 346 42.83 73.45 98.44
C ASN A 346 43.57 74.67 98.99
N ALA A 347 43.99 75.61 98.12
CA ALA A 347 44.66 76.84 98.54
C ALA A 347 43.76 77.74 99.42
N TYR A 348 42.46 77.82 99.09
CA TYR A 348 41.47 78.52 99.90
C TYR A 348 41.31 77.87 101.28
N ASP A 349 41.19 76.54 101.33
CA ASP A 349 41.02 75.81 102.58
C ASP A 349 42.26 75.98 103.49
N GLU A 350 43.48 75.91 102.94
CA GLU A 350 44.73 76.21 103.66
C GLU A 350 44.78 77.65 104.21
N LEU A 351 44.37 78.64 103.40
CA LEU A 351 44.37 80.04 103.83
C LEU A 351 43.32 80.28 104.91
N ASN A 352 42.15 79.66 104.78
CA ASN A 352 41.07 79.74 105.76
C ASN A 352 41.47 79.11 107.09
N GLU A 353 42.17 77.97 107.08
CA GLU A 353 42.76 77.37 108.29
C GLU A 353 43.75 78.33 108.97
N ARG A 354 44.67 78.93 108.20
CA ARG A 354 45.60 79.95 108.72
C ARG A 354 44.87 81.16 109.31
N PHE A 355 43.81 81.62 108.64
CA PHE A 355 42.99 82.74 109.11
C PHE A 355 42.28 82.40 110.42
N GLN A 356 41.77 81.17 110.57
CA GLN A 356 41.17 80.70 111.82
C GLN A 356 42.17 80.74 112.97
N ILE A 357 43.40 80.24 112.76
CA ILE A 357 44.48 80.29 113.77
C ILE A 357 44.78 81.75 114.17
N ILE A 358 44.98 82.64 113.19
CA ILE A 358 45.26 84.05 113.46
C ILE A 358 44.10 84.71 114.19
N ASN A 359 42.85 84.40 113.83
CA ASN A 359 41.68 84.94 114.50
C ASN A 359 41.60 84.46 115.95
N GLU A 360 41.90 83.20 116.24
CA GLU A 360 42.00 82.70 117.62
C GLU A 360 43.10 83.43 118.42
N GLU A 361 44.28 83.63 117.83
CA GLU A 361 45.37 84.41 118.45
C GLU A 361 44.96 85.87 118.70
N TYR A 362 44.30 86.49 117.73
CA TYR A 362 43.78 87.85 117.84
C TYR A 362 42.77 87.96 118.99
N GLN A 363 41.81 87.02 119.09
CA GLN A 363 40.86 86.99 120.20
C GLN A 363 41.56 86.82 121.55
N LYS A 364 42.60 85.98 121.64
CA LYS A 364 43.41 85.83 122.87
C LYS A 364 44.11 87.12 123.25
N ILE A 365 44.75 87.81 122.31
CA ILE A 365 45.43 89.10 122.56
C ILE A 365 44.42 90.16 122.99
N MET A 366 43.26 90.23 122.35
CA MET A 366 42.21 91.18 122.69
C MET A 366 41.65 90.93 124.09
N GLU A 367 41.44 89.67 124.47
CA GLU A 367 41.01 89.30 125.82
C GLU A 367 42.11 89.60 126.86
N GLU A 368 43.38 89.33 126.54
CA GLU A 368 44.52 89.68 127.40
C GLU A 368 44.62 91.20 127.62
N ARG A 369 44.46 91.99 126.56
CA ARG A 369 44.39 93.47 126.67
C ARG A 369 43.22 93.91 127.53
N ARG A 370 42.05 93.29 127.38
CA ARG A 370 40.87 93.60 128.22
C ARG A 370 41.17 93.33 129.70
N LEU A 371 41.77 92.18 130.03
CA LEU A 371 42.14 91.81 131.39
C LEU A 371 43.23 92.72 131.97
N GLU A 372 44.21 93.12 131.16
CA GLU A 372 45.28 94.03 131.58
C GLU A 372 44.76 95.45 131.81
N ASP A 373 43.85 95.94 130.98
CA ASP A 373 43.18 97.23 131.20
C ASP A 373 42.28 97.17 132.45
N GLU A 374 41.55 96.07 132.69
CA GLU A 374 40.81 95.83 133.93
C GLU A 374 41.75 95.77 135.16
N ARG A 375 42.95 95.19 135.02
CA ARG A 375 43.96 95.16 136.08
C ARG A 375 44.53 96.56 136.36
N ARG A 376 44.86 97.31 135.31
CA ARG A 376 45.36 98.70 135.42
C ARG A 376 44.32 99.60 136.08
N GLN A 377 43.05 99.47 135.69
CA GLN A 377 41.93 100.19 136.34
C GLN A 377 41.84 99.85 137.83
N ARG A 378 41.91 98.57 138.22
CA ARG A 378 41.93 98.16 139.64
C ARG A 378 43.15 98.71 140.40
N GLU A 379 44.33 98.72 139.80
CA GLU A 379 45.54 99.30 140.40
C GLU A 379 45.44 100.82 140.54
N GLU A 380 44.86 101.52 139.56
CA GLU A 380 44.57 102.96 139.63
C GLU A 380 43.54 103.28 140.71
N GLU A 381 42.48 102.48 140.83
CA GLU A 381 41.49 102.59 141.90
C GLU A 381 42.13 102.37 143.28
N GLN A 382 42.98 101.34 143.43
CA GLN A 382 43.71 101.08 144.68
C GLN A 382 44.71 102.20 145.00
N ARG A 383 45.45 102.69 144.01
CA ARG A 383 46.34 103.85 144.17
C ARG A 383 45.55 105.08 144.60
N HIS A 384 44.42 105.36 143.98
CA HIS A 384 43.54 106.45 144.39
C HIS A 384 43.00 106.27 145.81
N GLN A 385 42.62 105.05 146.22
CA GLN A 385 42.23 104.77 147.60
C GLN A 385 43.38 105.01 148.59
N MET A 386 44.61 104.57 148.25
CA MET A 386 45.78 104.77 149.09
C MET A 386 46.19 106.24 149.16
N GLU A 387 46.14 106.98 148.06
CA GLU A 387 46.33 108.43 148.02
C GLU A 387 45.29 109.15 148.88
N GLN A 388 44.01 108.76 148.79
CA GLN A 388 42.96 109.30 149.65
C GLN A 388 43.23 109.00 151.14
N ALA A 389 43.70 107.80 151.48
CA ALA A 389 44.10 107.44 152.84
C ALA A 389 45.30 108.27 153.33
N VAL A 390 46.32 108.48 152.50
CA VAL A 390 47.46 109.35 152.82
C VAL A 390 47.01 110.80 153.01
N ILE A 391 46.15 111.33 152.14
CA ILE A 391 45.60 112.68 152.25
C ILE A 391 44.82 112.84 153.56
N THR A 392 43.99 111.85 153.93
CA THR A 392 43.26 111.88 155.20
C THR A 392 44.20 111.82 156.40
N ILE A 393 45.20 110.94 156.42
CA ILE A 393 46.21 110.89 157.50
C ILE A 393 46.97 112.22 157.60
N GLN A 394 47.42 112.78 156.47
CA GLN A 394 48.09 114.06 156.44
C GLN A 394 47.18 115.20 156.93
N ALA A 395 45.89 115.19 156.57
CA ALA A 395 44.91 116.15 157.07
C ALA A 395 44.71 116.02 158.59
N PHE A 396 44.58 114.80 159.10
CA PHE A 396 44.50 114.53 160.54
C PHE A 396 45.77 114.95 161.28
N TRP A 397 46.96 114.68 160.74
CA TRP A 397 48.24 115.08 161.32
C TRP A 397 48.45 116.60 161.30
N ARG A 398 48.15 117.26 160.17
CA ARG A 398 48.15 118.73 160.08
C ARG A 398 47.19 119.32 161.11
N SER A 399 45.99 118.77 161.23
CA SER A 399 45.00 119.18 162.23
C SER A 399 45.47 118.95 163.68
N TYR A 400 46.11 117.81 163.97
CA TYR A 400 46.74 117.52 165.26
C TYR A 400 47.87 118.51 165.57
N LYS A 401 48.77 118.78 164.61
CA LYS A 401 49.88 119.74 164.74
C LYS A 401 49.36 121.15 165.03
N THR A 402 48.33 121.60 164.32
CA THR A 402 47.68 122.89 164.56
C THR A 402 47.02 122.95 165.94
N ARG A 403 46.33 121.89 166.36
CA ARG A 403 45.73 121.79 167.71
C ARG A 403 46.78 121.72 168.83
N LYS A 404 47.95 121.12 168.58
CA LYS A 404 49.08 121.06 169.52
C LYS A 404 49.78 122.41 169.66
N LEU A 405 49.95 123.16 168.57
CA LEU A 405 50.52 124.52 168.58
C LEU A 405 49.58 125.56 169.21
N ALA A 406 48.26 125.36 169.15
CA ALA A 406 47.27 126.24 169.77
C ALA A 406 47.20 126.18 171.31
N ARG A 407 47.82 125.19 171.96
CA ARG A 407 47.79 125.04 173.44
C ARG A 407 49.01 125.66 174.17
N GLY A 408 49.97 126.26 173.47
CA GLY A 408 51.29 126.59 174.05
C GLY A 408 51.71 128.05 174.22
N ARG A 409 50.97 129.08 173.75
CA ARG A 409 51.40 130.49 173.96
C ARG A 409 50.25 131.46 174.20
N LYS A 410 50.14 131.89 175.47
CA LYS A 410 49.42 133.09 175.94
C LYS A 410 50.43 133.89 176.79
N GLY A 411 50.79 135.11 176.35
CA GLY A 411 51.44 136.13 177.19
C GLY A 411 52.58 136.98 176.58
N GLY A 412 52.26 138.21 176.13
CA GLY A 412 53.18 139.37 175.94
C GLY A 412 53.41 139.80 174.47
N SER A 413 52.61 140.70 173.84
CA SER A 413 52.60 142.20 173.89
C SER A 413 53.90 142.84 173.35
N ARG A 414 53.97 143.83 172.43
CA ARG A 414 53.00 144.77 171.80
C ARG A 414 53.65 145.50 170.60
N LYS A 415 52.81 145.98 169.67
CA LYS A 415 53.04 146.99 168.58
C LYS A 415 53.94 146.61 167.39
N ALA A 416 53.31 146.43 166.22
CA ALA A 416 53.63 147.16 164.99
C ALA A 416 52.45 147.06 164.00
N LYS A 417 52.28 148.10 163.20
CA LYS A 417 51.09 148.54 162.44
C LYS A 417 51.15 148.09 160.97
N LYS A 418 49.96 147.89 160.37
CA LYS A 418 49.49 148.20 158.99
C LYS A 418 50.34 147.64 157.82
N LYS A 419 49.74 147.04 156.79
CA LYS A 419 48.67 147.57 155.94
C LYS A 419 47.97 146.43 155.22
#